data_AF-A0A0D6LXN4-F1
#
_entry.id   AF-A0A0D6LXN4-F1
#
_cell.length_a   1.000
_cell.length_b   1.000
_cell.length_c   1.000
_cell.angle_alpha   90.00
_cell.angle_beta   90.00
_cell.angle_gamma   90.00
#
_symmetry.space_group_name_H-M   'P 1'
#
loop_
_entity.id
_entity.type
_entity.pdbx_description
1 polymer ?
#
loop_
_entity_poly.entity_id
_entity_poly.type
_entity_poly.pdbx_seq_one_letter_code
_entity_poly.pdbx_strand_id
1 'polypeptide(L)'
;MDMASYHQERKVNFECGQENGKRGVDKRLRQESHIVRQMPYTLLTNLKKFWVFSGFNHKGRGMELSDLSEFNGHLLAPDDKTGMLYEIKGEKSKVNGLVHSDASKALHVVRSAVNRKFTELPSPRGKRAIPWVFLNSGPGNTTEGMKIEWLTVKDGKVYAGGHGCELWNKTGHVISENQMWIKVISKGGQVRSKNWRNVYRRMRKAAGYGTPGYLKHEAVQWSPIQRMWYFLPRRASTTRFNAKEDERKGANLLILAKSNLKQFFVVRIGKLEHPERGFSALDFIPNTDDKLMIALKTEEMGRATKSYFTVFSLNGTVLLPDQKLDDHYKFEGICFV
;
A
#
# COMPACT_ATOMS: atom_id res chain seq x y z
N MET A 1 -1.33 -23.84 -31.97
CA MET A 1 -2.10 -22.61 -31.73
C MET A 1 -1.14 -21.59 -31.15
N ASP A 2 -0.87 -20.54 -31.91
CA ASP A 2 0.13 -19.51 -31.65
C ASP A 2 -0.05 -18.82 -30.29
N MET A 3 1.00 -18.87 -29.46
CA MET A 3 1.17 -17.96 -28.33
C MET A 3 1.79 -16.66 -28.84
N ALA A 4 0.95 -15.76 -29.34
CA ALA A 4 1.35 -14.38 -29.59
C ALA A 4 1.89 -13.76 -28.27
N SER A 5 3.14 -13.32 -28.32
CA SER A 5 3.86 -12.62 -27.26
C SER A 5 3.14 -11.33 -26.86
N TYR A 6 2.39 -11.37 -25.76
CA TYR A 6 1.67 -10.21 -25.23
C TYR A 6 2.62 -9.33 -24.41
N HIS A 7 3.32 -8.40 -25.06
CA HIS A 7 4.03 -7.31 -24.39
C HIS A 7 3.03 -6.21 -24.02
N GLN A 8 2.73 -6.07 -22.73
CA GLN A 8 1.97 -4.93 -22.22
C GLN A 8 2.82 -4.27 -21.13
N GLU A 9 3.46 -3.14 -21.46
CA GLU A 9 4.09 -2.27 -20.47
C GLU A 9 2.99 -1.57 -19.67
N ARG A 10 3.02 -1.70 -18.34
CA ARG A 10 2.16 -0.90 -17.45
C ARG A 10 2.99 -0.24 -16.36
N LYS A 11 2.60 0.98 -15.98
CA LYS A 11 3.29 1.77 -14.97
C LYS A 11 2.86 1.30 -13.59
N VAL A 12 3.84 1.08 -12.72
CA VAL A 12 3.63 0.79 -11.30
C VAL A 12 4.20 1.94 -10.50
N ASN A 13 3.35 2.57 -9.70
CA ASN A 13 3.77 3.68 -8.86
C ASN A 13 4.02 3.17 -7.44
N PHE A 14 5.15 3.56 -6.89
CA PHE A 14 5.53 3.42 -5.50
C PHE A 14 5.59 4.81 -4.88
N GLU A 15 5.17 4.97 -3.62
CA GLU A 15 5.31 6.25 -2.91
C GLU A 15 6.05 6.11 -1.58
N CYS A 16 6.97 7.03 -1.30
CA CYS A 16 7.74 7.08 -0.06
C CYS A 16 7.88 8.51 0.51
N GLY A 17 7.90 8.69 1.85
CA GLY A 17 8.39 9.92 2.50
C GLY A 17 9.39 9.66 3.65
N GLN A 18 10.39 10.54 3.83
CA GLN A 18 10.35 11.70 4.74
C GLN A 18 11.64 12.56 4.65
N GLU A 19 11.52 13.90 4.59
CA GLU A 19 12.54 14.88 5.04
C GLU A 19 11.82 16.18 5.48
N ASN A 20 12.16 16.71 6.67
CA ASN A 20 11.54 17.93 7.19
C ASN A 20 12.00 19.17 6.38
N GLY A 21 11.07 19.86 5.72
CA GLY A 21 11.37 21.10 5.01
C GLY A 21 11.52 22.32 5.94
N LYS A 22 12.45 23.23 5.62
CA LYS A 22 12.45 24.59 6.20
C LYS A 22 11.23 25.37 5.68
N ARG A 23 10.53 26.10 6.56
CA ARG A 23 9.41 27.03 6.27
C ARG A 23 8.03 26.41 5.96
N GLY A 24 7.63 25.33 6.63
CA GLY A 24 6.22 24.88 6.64
C GLY A 24 5.72 24.22 5.36
N VAL A 25 6.62 23.62 4.57
CA VAL A 25 6.29 22.82 3.37
C VAL A 25 6.85 21.42 3.56
N ASP A 26 5.96 20.43 3.61
CA ASP A 26 6.33 19.01 3.71
C ASP A 26 6.62 18.42 2.32
N LYS A 27 7.68 17.62 2.21
CA LYS A 27 8.17 17.06 0.94
C LYS A 27 8.03 15.54 0.92
N ARG A 28 7.61 14.97 -0.22
CA ARG A 28 7.55 13.51 -0.43
C ARG A 28 8.16 13.09 -1.76
N LEU A 29 8.79 11.91 -1.82
CA LEU A 29 9.41 11.33 -3.00
C LEU A 29 8.55 10.15 -3.53
N ARG A 30 7.82 10.38 -4.62
CA ARG A 30 7.16 9.33 -5.40
C ARG A 30 8.17 8.63 -6.29
N GLN A 31 8.10 7.32 -6.48
CA GLN A 31 8.91 6.57 -7.43
C GLN A 31 8.00 5.86 -8.44
N GLU A 32 8.06 6.24 -9.71
CA GLU A 32 7.40 5.51 -10.79
C GLU A 32 8.33 4.42 -11.31
N SER A 33 7.81 3.22 -11.51
CA SER A 33 8.48 2.11 -12.18
C SER A 33 7.61 1.62 -13.32
N HIS A 34 8.18 0.85 -14.24
CA HIS A 34 7.44 0.09 -15.24
C HIS A 34 7.61 -1.38 -14.90
N ILE A 35 6.52 -2.15 -14.88
CA ILE A 35 6.63 -3.60 -14.89
C ILE A 35 6.58 -4.06 -16.35
N VAL A 36 7.69 -4.62 -16.82
CA VAL A 36 7.72 -5.34 -18.10
C VAL A 36 7.45 -6.80 -17.79
N ARG A 37 6.30 -7.29 -18.28
CA ARG A 37 5.96 -8.71 -18.22
C ARG A 37 6.81 -9.43 -19.27
N GLN A 38 7.67 -10.33 -18.82
CA GLN A 38 8.25 -11.37 -19.66
C GLN A 38 8.25 -12.66 -18.85
N MET A 39 7.19 -13.45 -18.98
CA MET A 39 7.10 -14.74 -18.29
C MET A 39 8.40 -15.53 -18.53
N PRO A 40 9.05 -16.08 -17.49
CA PRO A 40 8.56 -16.27 -16.11
C PRO A 40 8.85 -15.12 -15.12
N TYR A 41 9.28 -13.94 -15.58
CA TYR A 41 9.77 -12.84 -14.74
C TYR A 41 8.91 -11.57 -14.78
N THR A 42 8.90 -10.87 -13.65
CA THR A 42 8.40 -9.50 -13.47
C THR A 42 9.62 -8.60 -13.30
N LEU A 43 9.92 -7.73 -14.27
CA LEU A 43 11.05 -6.81 -14.19
C LEU A 43 10.55 -5.40 -13.87
N LEU A 44 10.99 -4.81 -12.76
CA LEU A 44 10.85 -3.36 -12.51
C LEU A 44 11.94 -2.63 -13.30
N THR A 45 11.54 -1.86 -14.31
CA THR A 45 12.46 -1.02 -15.10
C THR A 45 12.07 0.45 -14.98
N ASN A 46 13.04 1.36 -15.15
CA ASN A 46 12.82 2.80 -15.21
C ASN A 46 12.17 3.44 -13.97
N LEU A 47 12.86 3.31 -12.83
CA LEU A 47 12.55 3.96 -11.55
C LEU A 47 12.78 5.49 -11.65
N LYS A 48 11.73 6.28 -11.88
CA LYS A 48 11.78 7.76 -11.83
C LYS A 48 11.21 8.28 -10.53
N LYS A 49 12.02 9.00 -9.77
CA LYS A 49 11.59 9.65 -8.53
C LYS A 49 11.04 11.06 -8.83
N PHE A 50 9.95 11.44 -8.18
CA PHE A 50 9.29 12.74 -8.33
C PHE A 50 8.93 13.27 -6.96
N TRP A 51 9.20 14.55 -6.73
CA TRP A 51 8.73 15.18 -5.52
C TRP A 51 7.25 15.58 -5.62
N VAL A 52 6.51 15.32 -4.55
CA VAL A 52 5.12 15.71 -4.34
C VAL A 52 5.06 16.60 -3.09
N PHE A 53 4.30 17.69 -3.16
CA PHE A 53 4.26 18.71 -2.10
C PHE A 53 2.83 19.13 -1.80
N SER A 54 2.58 19.53 -0.56
CA SER A 54 1.36 20.22 -0.13
C SER A 54 1.70 21.27 0.94
N GLY A 55 0.88 22.32 1.02
CA GLY A 55 0.94 23.30 2.10
C GLY A 55 0.05 22.94 3.30
N PHE A 56 -0.76 21.88 3.18
CA PHE A 56 -1.61 21.42 4.27
C PHE A 56 -0.82 20.54 5.23
N ASN A 57 -0.93 20.82 6.53
CA ASN A 57 -0.36 20.01 7.59
C ASN A 57 -1.30 20.03 8.81
N HIS A 58 -1.14 19.03 9.67
CA HIS A 58 -1.79 18.96 10.97
C HIS A 58 -0.71 18.88 12.06
N LYS A 59 -0.65 19.89 12.94
CA LYS A 59 0.37 20.01 14.00
C LYS A 59 1.81 19.91 13.45
N GLY A 60 2.06 20.50 12.29
CA GLY A 60 3.38 20.52 11.65
C GLY A 60 3.77 19.22 10.96
N ARG A 61 2.83 18.31 10.69
CA ARG A 61 3.05 17.08 9.91
C ARG A 61 2.02 16.95 8.79
N GLY A 62 2.47 16.55 7.61
CA GLY A 62 1.65 16.28 6.44
C GLY A 62 2.46 15.53 5.37
N MET A 63 1.78 15.14 4.29
CA MET A 63 2.37 14.34 3.20
C MET A 63 2.96 12.99 3.66
N GLU A 64 2.45 12.43 4.76
CA GLU A 64 2.72 11.06 5.19
C GLU A 64 1.74 10.12 4.47
N LEU A 65 1.96 9.91 3.15
CA LEU A 65 0.98 9.18 2.35
C LEU A 65 1.05 7.65 2.54
N SER A 66 -0.03 7.05 2.97
CA SER A 66 0.01 5.67 3.50
C SER A 66 -0.60 4.61 2.58
N ASP A 67 -1.03 4.97 1.37
CA ASP A 67 -1.39 4.01 0.31
C ASP A 67 -1.50 4.71 -1.06
N LEU A 68 -1.78 3.93 -2.10
CA LEU A 68 -2.00 4.41 -3.46
C LEU A 68 -3.10 3.60 -4.16
N SER A 69 -4.09 4.27 -4.75
CA SER A 69 -5.16 3.60 -5.50
C SER A 69 -5.56 4.41 -6.74
N GLU A 70 -5.85 3.72 -7.84
CA GLU A 70 -6.52 4.30 -9.00
C GLU A 70 -8.05 4.33 -8.76
N PHE A 71 -8.69 5.46 -9.08
CA PHE A 71 -10.13 5.61 -9.05
C PHE A 71 -10.63 6.60 -10.12
N ASN A 72 -11.36 6.11 -11.12
CA ASN A 72 -11.96 6.92 -12.19
C ASN A 72 -10.95 7.71 -13.06
N GLY A 73 -9.80 7.14 -13.35
CA GLY A 73 -8.68 7.77 -14.06
C GLY A 73 -7.81 8.66 -13.17
N HIS A 74 -8.04 8.67 -11.86
CA HIS A 74 -7.33 9.52 -10.89
C HIS A 74 -6.51 8.67 -9.94
N LEU A 75 -5.24 9.02 -9.76
CA LEU A 75 -4.37 8.37 -8.79
C LEU A 75 -4.54 9.06 -7.43
N LEU A 76 -4.96 8.29 -6.43
CA LEU A 76 -5.29 8.80 -5.10
C LEU A 76 -4.29 8.32 -4.05
N ALA A 77 -3.86 9.22 -3.17
CA ALA A 77 -3.00 8.89 -2.03
C ALA A 77 -3.52 9.60 -0.76
N PRO A 78 -3.69 8.89 0.37
CA PRO A 78 -4.19 9.47 1.61
C PRO A 78 -3.05 9.92 2.51
N ASP A 79 -3.14 11.09 3.14
CA ASP A 79 -2.20 11.52 4.19
C ASP A 79 -2.73 11.11 5.58
N ASP A 80 -1.97 10.28 6.29
CA ASP A 80 -2.37 9.71 7.59
C ASP A 80 -2.33 10.72 8.75
N LYS A 81 -1.76 11.91 8.53
CA LYS A 81 -1.71 12.98 9.55
C LYS A 81 -2.84 13.97 9.40
N THR A 82 -3.06 14.45 8.19
CA THR A 82 -4.14 15.40 7.94
C THR A 82 -5.49 14.70 7.78
N GLY A 83 -5.53 13.44 7.33
CA GLY A 83 -6.75 12.78 6.90
C GLY A 83 -7.23 13.27 5.52
N MET A 84 -6.39 14.00 4.78
CA MET A 84 -6.69 14.47 3.44
C MET A 84 -6.41 13.36 2.42
N LEU A 85 -7.38 13.11 1.53
CA LEU A 85 -7.19 12.30 0.35
C LEU A 85 -6.80 13.21 -0.82
N TYR A 86 -5.63 12.96 -1.41
CA TYR A 86 -5.10 13.74 -2.52
C TYR A 86 -5.26 13.01 -3.84
N GLU A 87 -5.52 13.76 -4.90
CA GLU A 87 -5.23 13.33 -6.26
C GLU A 87 -3.78 13.70 -6.63
N ILE A 88 -3.01 12.72 -7.06
CA ILE A 88 -1.61 12.91 -7.46
C ILE A 88 -1.51 13.07 -8.98
N LYS A 89 -1.46 14.31 -9.45
CA LYS A 89 -1.31 14.63 -10.88
C LYS A 89 0.16 14.78 -11.28
N GLY A 90 0.56 14.06 -12.33
CA GLY A 90 1.79 14.32 -13.07
C GLY A 90 1.52 14.90 -14.46
N GLU A 91 2.54 15.52 -15.07
CA GLU A 91 2.49 15.78 -16.52
C GLU A 91 2.47 14.45 -17.26
N LYS A 92 1.55 14.28 -18.23
CA LYS A 92 1.55 13.14 -19.14
C LYS A 92 2.87 13.17 -19.93
N SER A 93 3.80 12.29 -19.61
CA SER A 93 4.96 12.07 -20.49
C SER A 93 4.42 11.55 -21.83
N LYS A 94 4.51 12.35 -22.89
CA LYS A 94 4.35 11.84 -24.26
C LYS A 94 5.51 10.86 -24.48
N VAL A 95 5.23 9.57 -24.43
CA VAL A 95 6.20 8.57 -24.92
C VAL A 95 5.94 8.44 -26.42
N ASN A 96 6.69 9.19 -27.22
CA ASN A 96 6.92 8.84 -28.62
C ASN A 96 8.12 7.89 -28.64
N GLY A 97 7.89 6.63 -28.97
CA GLY A 97 8.98 5.64 -29.06
C GLY A 97 8.50 4.35 -29.70
N LEU A 98 8.76 4.22 -30.99
CA LEU A 98 8.76 2.95 -31.74
C LEU A 98 9.70 1.95 -31.04
N VAL A 99 9.29 0.70 -30.87
CA VAL A 99 10.22 -0.39 -30.52
C VAL A 99 9.93 -1.62 -31.36
N HIS A 100 10.96 -2.02 -32.11
CA HIS A 100 11.07 -3.24 -32.90
C HIS A 100 11.09 -4.49 -32.01
N SER A 101 10.46 -5.55 -32.51
CA SER A 101 10.44 -6.90 -31.95
C SER A 101 11.75 -7.64 -32.23
N ASP A 102 12.49 -8.01 -31.19
CA ASP A 102 13.42 -9.14 -31.29
C ASP A 102 13.59 -9.84 -29.93
N ALA A 103 13.00 -11.03 -29.81
CA ALA A 103 12.74 -11.73 -28.55
C ALA A 103 13.89 -12.62 -28.03
N SER A 104 15.05 -12.60 -28.69
CA SER A 104 16.13 -13.56 -28.47
C SER A 104 17.26 -13.07 -27.53
N LYS A 105 17.22 -11.83 -27.02
CA LYS A 105 18.27 -11.26 -26.15
C LYS A 105 17.91 -11.05 -24.68
N ALA A 106 16.74 -11.53 -24.25
CA ALA A 106 16.19 -11.22 -22.93
C ALA A 106 16.85 -11.93 -21.72
N LEU A 107 17.70 -12.94 -21.94
CA LEU A 107 18.27 -13.72 -20.85
C LEU A 107 19.48 -13.04 -20.15
N HIS A 108 19.97 -11.91 -20.67
CA HIS A 108 21.16 -11.23 -20.14
C HIS A 108 20.88 -9.97 -19.29
N VAL A 109 19.62 -9.58 -19.07
CA VAL A 109 19.28 -8.26 -18.49
C VAL A 109 18.90 -8.29 -17.00
N VAL A 110 18.71 -9.47 -16.40
CA VAL A 110 18.22 -9.58 -15.00
C VAL A 110 19.31 -9.34 -13.93
N ARG A 111 20.58 -9.19 -14.30
CA ARG A 111 21.66 -8.82 -13.35
C ARG A 111 22.05 -7.34 -13.37
N SER A 112 21.60 -6.54 -14.35
CA SER A 112 22.07 -5.17 -14.52
C SER A 112 21.11 -4.07 -14.04
N ALA A 113 19.83 -4.39 -13.79
CA ALA A 113 18.83 -3.40 -13.36
C ALA A 113 18.98 -2.97 -11.89
N VAL A 114 19.66 -3.77 -11.07
CA VAL A 114 19.89 -3.50 -9.64
C VAL A 114 21.10 -2.57 -9.41
N ASN A 115 21.95 -2.34 -10.42
CA ASN A 115 23.23 -1.62 -10.27
C ASN A 115 23.29 -0.23 -10.93
N ARG A 116 22.16 0.36 -11.35
CA ARG A 116 22.19 1.73 -11.92
C ARG A 116 21.98 2.77 -10.84
N LYS A 117 23.01 3.61 -10.62
CA LYS A 117 22.93 4.82 -9.81
C LYS A 117 21.73 5.68 -10.23
N PHE A 118 20.94 6.07 -9.25
CA PHE A 118 19.78 6.93 -9.38
C PHE A 118 20.16 8.29 -9.98
N THR A 119 19.51 8.69 -11.06
CA THR A 119 19.62 10.06 -11.57
C THR A 119 18.37 10.84 -11.15
N GLU A 120 18.51 11.75 -10.19
CA GLU A 120 17.49 12.75 -9.91
C GLU A 120 17.31 13.64 -11.14
N LEU A 121 16.10 13.71 -11.69
CA LEU A 121 15.76 14.69 -12.71
C LEU A 121 15.12 15.90 -12.01
N PRO A 122 15.77 17.08 -12.02
CA PRO A 122 15.16 18.29 -11.53
C PRO A 122 14.10 18.74 -12.54
N SER A 123 12.85 18.31 -12.37
CA SER A 123 11.74 18.99 -13.01
C SER A 123 11.39 20.22 -12.18
N PRO A 124 11.52 21.45 -12.71
CA PRO A 124 11.15 22.68 -12.00
C PRO A 124 9.63 22.81 -11.77
N ARG A 125 8.82 21.89 -12.28
CA ARG A 125 7.37 21.78 -12.01
C ARG A 125 7.08 20.38 -11.47
N GLY A 126 7.07 20.25 -10.14
CA GLY A 126 6.81 18.98 -9.43
C GLY A 126 5.40 18.43 -9.70
N LYS A 127 5.20 17.14 -9.40
CA LYS A 127 3.85 16.54 -9.43
C LYS A 127 3.01 17.18 -8.33
N ARG A 128 1.75 17.51 -8.65
CA ARG A 128 0.85 18.23 -7.74
C ARG A 128 0.01 17.23 -6.95
N ALA A 129 0.04 17.33 -5.63
CA ALA A 129 -0.98 16.74 -4.76
C ALA A 129 -2.14 17.73 -4.63
N ILE A 130 -3.26 17.40 -5.26
CA ILE A 130 -4.48 18.22 -5.24
C ILE A 130 -5.40 17.67 -4.16
N PRO A 131 -5.69 18.42 -3.09
CA PRO A 131 -6.65 17.98 -2.07
C PRO A 131 -8.00 17.67 -2.72
N TRP A 132 -8.58 16.53 -2.37
CA TRP A 132 -9.90 16.14 -2.88
C TRP A 132 -10.94 16.08 -1.76
N VAL A 133 -10.72 15.24 -0.74
CA VAL A 133 -11.69 14.99 0.34
C VAL A 133 -10.97 14.89 1.68
N PHE A 134 -11.49 15.58 2.69
CA PHE A 134 -11.04 15.44 4.07
C PHE A 134 -11.83 14.35 4.80
N LEU A 135 -11.13 13.49 5.55
CA LEU A 135 -11.71 12.38 6.29
C LEU A 135 -11.51 12.57 7.79
N ASN A 136 -12.57 12.94 8.51
CA ASN A 136 -12.56 13.01 9.98
C ASN A 136 -12.36 11.61 10.61
N SER A 137 -11.64 11.52 11.71
CA SER A 137 -11.42 10.28 12.46
C SER A 137 -12.72 9.58 12.92
N GLY A 138 -12.63 8.26 13.12
CA GLY A 138 -13.69 7.45 13.74
C GLY A 138 -15.08 7.58 13.09
N PRO A 139 -16.15 7.88 13.85
CA PRO A 139 -17.50 8.06 13.33
C PRO A 139 -17.67 9.27 12.40
N GLY A 140 -16.70 10.17 12.31
CA GLY A 140 -16.72 11.33 11.41
C GLY A 140 -17.21 12.64 12.04
N ASN A 141 -17.51 12.65 13.34
CA ASN A 141 -17.85 13.85 14.12
C ASN A 141 -16.72 14.22 15.10
N THR A 142 -15.46 14.02 14.69
CA THR A 142 -14.26 14.35 15.47
C THR A 142 -13.54 15.56 14.89
N THR A 143 -12.72 16.23 15.71
CA THR A 143 -11.87 17.35 15.28
C THR A 143 -10.54 16.91 14.65
N GLU A 144 -10.17 15.63 14.78
CA GLU A 144 -8.93 15.07 14.25
C GLU A 144 -9.15 14.43 12.87
N GLY A 145 -8.10 14.48 12.04
CA GLY A 145 -8.03 13.74 10.77
C GLY A 145 -7.96 12.23 11.01
N MET A 146 -8.46 11.45 10.06
CA MET A 146 -8.34 10.00 10.09
C MET A 146 -6.91 9.57 9.76
N LYS A 147 -6.34 8.70 10.60
CA LYS A 147 -5.12 7.95 10.26
C LYS A 147 -5.48 6.85 9.26
N ILE A 148 -5.39 7.19 7.98
CA ILE A 148 -5.70 6.30 6.87
C ILE A 148 -4.45 5.48 6.57
N GLU A 149 -4.61 4.16 6.46
CA GLU A 149 -3.52 3.20 6.35
C GLU A 149 -3.67 2.29 5.14
N TRP A 150 -4.84 2.30 4.51
CA TRP A 150 -5.09 1.55 3.28
C TRP A 150 -6.23 2.17 2.48
N LEU A 151 -6.19 1.99 1.16
CA LEU A 151 -7.22 2.33 0.19
C LEU A 151 -7.58 1.11 -0.67
N THR A 152 -8.84 1.00 -1.04
CA THR A 152 -9.26 0.13 -2.14
C THR A 152 -10.52 0.65 -2.81
N VAL A 153 -10.86 0.13 -3.98
CA VAL A 153 -12.07 0.49 -4.72
C VAL A 153 -13.03 -0.69 -4.76
N LYS A 154 -14.28 -0.44 -4.37
CA LYS A 154 -15.36 -1.41 -4.44
C LYS A 154 -16.66 -0.77 -4.86
N ASP A 155 -17.32 -1.35 -5.85
CA ASP A 155 -18.63 -0.90 -6.37
C ASP A 155 -18.66 0.60 -6.70
N GLY A 156 -17.61 1.10 -7.38
CA GLY A 156 -17.50 2.50 -7.80
C GLY A 156 -17.30 3.50 -6.66
N LYS A 157 -16.81 3.04 -5.50
CA LYS A 157 -16.52 3.88 -4.32
C LYS A 157 -15.14 3.57 -3.78
N VAL A 158 -14.47 4.59 -3.26
CA VAL A 158 -13.22 4.44 -2.53
C VAL A 158 -13.54 4.04 -1.10
N TYR A 159 -12.83 3.04 -0.60
CA TYR A 159 -12.85 2.60 0.79
C TYR A 159 -11.50 2.98 1.40
N ALA A 160 -11.54 3.72 2.50
CA ALA A 160 -10.35 4.10 3.25
C ALA A 160 -10.48 3.60 4.68
N GLY A 161 -9.46 2.91 5.20
CA GLY A 161 -9.45 2.42 6.58
C GLY A 161 -8.15 2.74 7.30
N GLY A 162 -8.20 2.67 8.62
CA GLY A 162 -7.00 2.73 9.46
C GLY A 162 -6.48 1.34 9.80
N HIS A 163 -5.65 1.24 10.85
CA HIS A 163 -5.04 -0.02 11.30
C HIS A 163 -6.03 -1.15 11.62
N GLY A 164 -7.31 -0.85 11.86
CA GLY A 164 -8.33 -1.87 12.12
C GLY A 164 -8.23 -2.52 13.50
N CYS A 165 -7.53 -1.90 14.45
CA CYS A 165 -7.44 -2.32 15.84
C CYS A 165 -7.76 -1.18 16.80
N GLU A 166 -7.90 -1.52 18.08
CA GLU A 166 -7.93 -0.55 19.15
C GLU A 166 -6.62 0.28 19.15
N LEU A 167 -6.70 1.56 19.53
CA LEU A 167 -5.54 2.39 19.79
C LEU A 167 -5.16 2.24 21.27
N TRP A 168 -3.89 2.00 21.54
CA TRP A 168 -3.38 1.83 22.90
C TRP A 168 -2.46 2.97 23.32
N ASN A 169 -2.41 3.24 24.62
CA ASN A 169 -1.33 4.03 25.22
C ASN A 169 -0.04 3.19 25.37
N LYS A 170 1.03 3.80 25.90
CA LYS A 170 2.33 3.14 26.12
C LYS A 170 2.28 1.93 27.06
N THR A 171 1.27 1.83 27.92
CA THR A 171 1.08 0.70 28.86
C THR A 171 0.10 -0.36 28.32
N GLY A 172 -0.33 -0.23 27.07
CA GLY A 172 -1.22 -1.19 26.41
C GLY A 172 -2.69 -1.06 26.81
N HIS A 173 -3.11 0.03 27.47
CA HIS A 173 -4.54 0.32 27.71
C HIS A 173 -5.19 0.91 26.48
N VAL A 174 -6.39 0.45 26.15
CA VAL A 174 -7.19 0.98 25.03
C VAL A 174 -7.61 2.41 25.35
N ILE A 175 -7.29 3.34 24.46
CA ILE A 175 -7.65 4.76 24.57
C ILE A 175 -8.64 5.21 23.48
N SER A 176 -8.77 4.46 22.39
CA SER A 176 -9.75 4.74 21.34
C SER A 176 -9.99 3.50 20.47
N GLU A 177 -11.12 3.48 19.77
CA GLU A 177 -11.43 2.48 18.74
C GLU A 177 -11.62 3.14 17.36
N ASN A 178 -11.24 4.41 17.21
CA ASN A 178 -11.51 5.18 15.99
C ASN A 178 -10.83 4.59 14.75
N GLN A 179 -9.69 3.92 14.91
CA GLN A 179 -8.96 3.23 13.83
C GLN A 179 -9.70 1.99 13.29
N MET A 180 -10.79 1.57 13.94
CA MET A 180 -11.67 0.48 13.51
C MET A 180 -12.88 0.97 12.71
N TRP A 181 -12.97 2.27 12.43
CA TRP A 181 -13.93 2.82 11.47
C TRP A 181 -13.30 2.92 10.09
N ILE A 182 -14.12 2.82 9.05
CA ILE A 182 -13.71 3.07 7.66
C ILE A 182 -14.54 4.21 7.08
N LYS A 183 -14.04 4.80 5.99
CA LYS A 183 -14.77 5.75 5.15
C LYS A 183 -15.09 5.12 3.81
N VAL A 184 -16.30 5.39 3.33
CA VAL A 184 -16.72 5.06 1.98
C VAL A 184 -17.00 6.37 1.26
N ILE A 185 -16.23 6.64 0.23
CA ILE A 185 -16.25 7.89 -0.53
C ILE A 185 -16.85 7.63 -1.90
N SER A 186 -17.90 8.37 -2.25
CA SER A 186 -18.50 8.32 -3.59
C SER A 186 -17.62 9.04 -4.64
N LYS A 187 -17.93 8.84 -5.93
CA LYS A 187 -17.31 9.61 -7.02
C LYS A 187 -17.47 11.14 -6.84
N GLY A 188 -18.58 11.59 -6.26
CA GLY A 188 -18.82 13.01 -5.97
C GLY A 188 -18.18 13.52 -4.68
N GLY A 189 -17.34 12.72 -4.00
CA GLY A 189 -16.67 13.12 -2.76
C GLY A 189 -17.52 12.99 -1.49
N GLN A 190 -18.77 12.54 -1.57
CA GLN A 190 -19.60 12.28 -0.38
C GLN A 190 -18.99 11.18 0.48
N VAL A 191 -18.81 11.45 1.78
CA VAL A 191 -18.19 10.55 2.74
C VAL A 191 -19.24 9.91 3.63
N ARG A 192 -19.16 8.58 3.81
CA ARG A 192 -19.92 7.84 4.83
C ARG A 192 -18.97 7.09 5.75
N SER A 193 -19.10 7.30 7.05
CA SER A 193 -18.38 6.51 8.07
C SER A 193 -19.08 5.17 8.32
N LYS A 194 -18.33 4.07 8.33
CA LYS A 194 -18.86 2.75 8.73
C LYS A 194 -18.08 2.18 9.91
N ASN A 195 -18.82 1.71 10.90
CA ASN A 195 -18.25 1.05 12.06
C ASN A 195 -17.85 -0.39 11.69
N TRP A 196 -16.55 -0.67 11.61
CA TRP A 196 -16.01 -2.00 11.31
C TRP A 196 -15.47 -2.73 12.56
N ARG A 197 -15.77 -2.24 13.78
CA ARG A 197 -15.31 -2.88 15.03
C ARG A 197 -15.57 -4.38 15.08
N ASN A 198 -16.81 -4.78 14.82
CA ASN A 198 -17.19 -6.20 14.82
C ASN A 198 -16.63 -6.98 13.63
N VAL A 199 -16.32 -6.31 12.51
CA VAL A 199 -15.67 -6.94 11.35
C VAL A 199 -14.23 -7.33 11.73
N TYR A 200 -13.44 -6.37 12.21
CA TYR A 200 -12.05 -6.62 12.61
C TYR A 200 -11.94 -7.60 13.78
N ARG A 201 -12.85 -7.54 14.74
CA ARG A 201 -12.89 -8.51 15.86
C ARG A 201 -13.14 -9.94 15.40
N ARG A 202 -14.07 -10.14 14.47
CA ARG A 202 -14.30 -11.46 13.87
C ARG A 202 -13.10 -11.92 13.05
N MET A 203 -12.51 -11.02 12.26
CA MET A 203 -11.34 -11.31 11.45
C MET A 203 -10.14 -11.74 12.32
N ARG A 204 -9.78 -10.97 13.35
CA ARG A 204 -8.67 -11.34 14.25
C ARG A 204 -8.90 -12.66 14.95
N LYS A 205 -10.14 -12.93 15.40
CA LYS A 205 -10.50 -14.20 16.03
C LYS A 205 -10.37 -15.37 15.04
N ALA A 206 -10.89 -15.22 13.83
CA ALA A 206 -10.80 -16.24 12.78
C ALA A 206 -9.35 -16.52 12.37
N ALA A 207 -8.46 -15.52 12.48
CA ALA A 207 -7.04 -15.67 12.21
C ALA A 207 -6.21 -16.25 13.37
N GLY A 208 -6.81 -16.51 14.54
CA GLY A 208 -6.10 -17.03 15.72
C GLY A 208 -5.43 -15.96 16.59
N TYR A 209 -5.78 -14.69 16.41
CA TYR A 209 -5.22 -13.52 17.12
C TYR A 209 -6.31 -12.82 17.95
N GLY A 210 -7.07 -13.60 18.73
CA GLY A 210 -8.06 -13.09 19.66
C GLY A 210 -7.44 -12.25 20.79
N THR A 211 -8.27 -11.49 21.52
CA THR A 211 -7.84 -10.66 22.66
C THR A 211 -7.12 -11.51 23.72
N PRO A 212 -5.98 -11.07 24.29
CA PRO A 212 -5.37 -9.73 24.20
C PRO A 212 -4.53 -9.46 22.93
N GLY A 213 -4.42 -10.43 22.03
CA GLY A 213 -3.78 -10.29 20.73
C GLY A 213 -4.50 -9.33 19.77
N TYR A 214 -3.83 -9.02 18.67
CA TYR A 214 -4.26 -8.04 17.68
C TYR A 214 -3.69 -8.29 16.28
N LEU A 215 -4.34 -7.68 15.29
CA LEU A 215 -3.85 -7.51 13.93
C LEU A 215 -3.79 -6.01 13.62
N LYS A 216 -2.77 -5.55 12.90
CA LYS A 216 -2.76 -4.20 12.28
C LYS A 216 -2.79 -4.36 10.77
N HIS A 217 -3.64 -3.60 10.10
CA HIS A 217 -3.87 -3.66 8.66
C HIS A 217 -3.38 -2.39 7.97
N GLU A 218 -2.53 -2.55 6.95
CA GLU A 218 -2.06 -1.48 6.06
C GLU A 218 -2.14 -1.89 4.58
N ALA A 219 -2.53 -3.13 4.29
CA ALA A 219 -2.60 -3.64 2.92
C ALA A 219 -3.92 -4.40 2.76
N VAL A 220 -4.86 -3.78 2.04
CA VAL A 220 -6.23 -4.29 1.86
C VAL A 220 -6.69 -4.04 0.44
N GLN A 221 -7.18 -5.07 -0.25
CA GLN A 221 -7.80 -4.92 -1.56
C GLN A 221 -9.14 -5.66 -1.68
N TRP A 222 -10.01 -5.11 -2.51
CA TRP A 222 -11.20 -5.79 -3.03
C TRP A 222 -10.93 -6.27 -4.45
N SER A 223 -11.16 -7.57 -4.70
CA SER A 223 -11.15 -8.11 -6.06
C SER A 223 -12.57 -8.11 -6.62
N PRO A 224 -12.87 -7.36 -7.70
CA PRO A 224 -14.15 -7.49 -8.41
C PRO A 224 -14.27 -8.82 -9.15
N ILE A 225 -13.15 -9.43 -9.56
CA ILE A 225 -13.10 -10.72 -10.28
C ILE A 225 -13.45 -11.88 -9.34
N GLN A 226 -12.76 -11.97 -8.20
CA GLN A 226 -12.95 -13.02 -7.20
C GLN A 226 -14.13 -12.72 -6.26
N ARG A 227 -14.64 -11.47 -6.26
CA ARG A 227 -15.72 -10.97 -5.39
C ARG A 227 -15.42 -11.16 -3.90
N MET A 228 -14.16 -10.92 -3.54
CA MET A 228 -13.62 -11.16 -2.21
C MET A 228 -12.72 -10.01 -1.75
N TRP A 229 -12.66 -9.84 -0.43
CA TRP A 229 -11.69 -8.96 0.23
C TRP A 229 -10.43 -9.74 0.57
N TYR A 230 -9.30 -9.04 0.50
CA TYR A 230 -7.97 -9.56 0.79
C TYR A 230 -7.26 -8.60 1.74
N PHE A 231 -6.72 -9.15 2.82
CA PHE A 231 -5.99 -8.40 3.83
C PHE A 231 -4.63 -9.07 4.02
N LEU A 232 -3.58 -8.25 4.00
CA LEU A 232 -2.25 -8.61 4.46
C LEU A 232 -1.95 -7.79 5.72
N PRO A 233 -2.17 -8.34 6.92
CA PRO A 233 -1.86 -7.61 8.15
C PRO A 233 -0.38 -7.23 8.17
N ARG A 234 -0.07 -5.96 8.48
CA ARG A 234 1.29 -5.51 8.79
C ARG A 234 1.82 -6.28 9.99
N ARG A 235 1.01 -6.32 11.06
CA ARG A 235 1.38 -6.91 12.34
C ARG A 235 0.36 -7.96 12.76
N ALA A 236 0.84 -9.02 13.42
CA ALA A 236 0.01 -10.05 14.05
C ALA A 236 0.65 -10.52 15.36
N SER A 237 -0.06 -10.35 16.48
CA SER A 237 0.44 -10.72 17.80
C SER A 237 -0.64 -11.45 18.60
N THR A 238 -0.27 -12.55 19.25
CA THR A 238 -1.13 -13.26 20.20
C THR A 238 -1.08 -12.64 21.60
N THR A 239 -0.11 -11.77 21.85
CA THR A 239 0.08 -11.05 23.11
C THR A 239 -0.40 -9.60 23.02
N ARG A 240 -0.61 -8.98 24.19
CA ARG A 240 -0.99 -7.57 24.32
C ARG A 240 0.02 -6.66 23.63
N PHE A 241 -0.46 -5.54 23.09
CA PHE A 241 0.38 -4.53 22.46
C PHE A 241 1.48 -4.02 23.41
N ASN A 242 2.72 -4.09 22.92
CA ASN A 242 3.89 -3.45 23.48
C ASN A 242 4.65 -2.79 22.31
N ALA A 243 4.91 -1.48 22.40
CA ALA A 243 5.47 -0.72 21.29
C ALA A 243 6.83 -1.25 20.79
N LYS A 244 7.70 -1.71 21.69
CA LYS A 244 9.02 -2.23 21.34
C LYS A 244 8.93 -3.62 20.72
N GLU A 245 8.03 -4.47 21.23
CA GLU A 245 7.84 -5.80 20.65
C GLU A 245 7.14 -5.74 19.28
N ASP A 246 6.23 -4.78 19.08
CA ASP A 246 5.43 -4.61 17.86
C ASP A 246 6.29 -4.45 16.60
N GLU A 247 7.47 -3.84 16.71
CA GLU A 247 8.46 -3.71 15.62
C GLU A 247 8.84 -5.07 15.01
N ARG A 248 8.73 -6.15 15.79
CA ARG A 248 9.03 -7.54 15.40
C ARG A 248 7.78 -8.43 15.31
N LYS A 249 6.58 -7.86 15.19
CA LYS A 249 5.32 -8.61 15.00
C LYS A 249 4.88 -8.69 13.54
N GLY A 250 5.79 -8.55 12.58
CA GLY A 250 5.53 -8.72 11.15
C GLY A 250 4.82 -10.05 10.85
N ALA A 251 3.83 -10.02 9.96
CA ALA A 251 2.98 -11.19 9.69
C ALA A 251 3.25 -11.78 8.29
N ASN A 252 2.94 -13.06 8.13
CA ASN A 252 2.93 -13.76 6.84
C ASN A 252 1.54 -14.33 6.51
N LEU A 253 0.49 -13.56 6.82
CA LEU A 253 -0.90 -13.99 6.67
C LEU A 253 -1.52 -13.35 5.42
N LEU A 254 -2.24 -14.15 4.64
CA LEU A 254 -3.27 -13.70 3.71
C LEU A 254 -4.63 -14.04 4.30
N ILE A 255 -5.41 -13.01 4.64
CA ILE A 255 -6.77 -13.18 5.13
C ILE A 255 -7.73 -12.83 4.00
N LEU A 256 -8.51 -13.80 3.60
CA LEU A 256 -9.55 -13.65 2.59
C LEU A 256 -10.90 -13.50 3.29
N ALA A 257 -11.78 -12.65 2.78
CA ALA A 257 -13.14 -12.53 3.32
C ALA A 257 -14.20 -12.46 2.22
N LYS A 258 -15.36 -13.09 2.49
CA LYS A 258 -16.54 -12.94 1.63
C LYS A 258 -16.97 -11.47 1.58
N SER A 259 -17.67 -11.08 0.51
CA SER A 259 -18.15 -9.71 0.26
C SER A 259 -18.90 -9.06 1.43
N ASN A 260 -19.60 -9.86 2.23
CA ASN A 260 -20.38 -9.43 3.40
C ASN A 260 -19.56 -9.35 4.71
N LEU A 261 -18.27 -9.70 4.69
CA LEU A 261 -17.36 -9.65 5.84
C LEU A 261 -17.86 -10.46 7.06
N LYS A 262 -18.57 -11.56 6.80
CA LYS A 262 -19.05 -12.50 7.84
C LYS A 262 -18.18 -13.75 7.95
N GLN A 263 -17.51 -14.15 6.87
CA GLN A 263 -16.66 -15.34 6.82
C GLN A 263 -15.26 -14.96 6.37
N PHE A 264 -14.26 -15.48 7.07
CA PHE A 264 -12.84 -15.24 6.83
C PHE A 264 -12.11 -16.57 6.64
N PHE A 265 -11.15 -16.60 5.74
CA PHE A 265 -10.25 -17.73 5.49
C PHE A 265 -8.82 -17.23 5.61
N VAL A 266 -7.93 -18.04 6.17
CA VAL A 266 -6.54 -17.62 6.41
C VAL A 266 -5.59 -18.59 5.73
N VAL A 267 -4.69 -18.02 4.95
CA VAL A 267 -3.61 -18.71 4.25
C VAL A 267 -2.30 -18.15 4.78
N ARG A 268 -1.30 -19.01 5.01
CA ARG A 268 0.06 -18.57 5.34
C ARG A 268 0.87 -18.42 4.06
N ILE A 269 1.53 -17.27 3.91
CA ILE A 269 2.41 -16.97 2.77
C ILE A 269 3.82 -17.40 3.15
N GLY A 270 4.34 -18.44 2.51
CA GLY A 270 5.68 -18.96 2.78
C GLY A 270 5.98 -19.18 4.27
N LYS A 271 7.26 -19.06 4.64
CA LYS A 271 7.73 -19.09 6.03
C LYS A 271 7.96 -17.66 6.54
N LEU A 272 7.70 -17.44 7.83
CA LEU A 272 7.99 -16.16 8.48
C LEU A 272 9.46 -16.11 8.89
N GLU A 273 10.32 -15.72 7.95
CA GLU A 273 11.79 -15.63 8.18
C GLU A 273 12.22 -14.24 8.68
N HIS A 274 11.38 -13.23 8.48
CA HIS A 274 11.68 -11.81 8.74
C HIS A 274 10.57 -11.15 9.57
N PRO A 275 10.52 -11.39 10.89
CA PRO A 275 9.48 -10.85 11.78
C PRO A 275 9.51 -9.31 11.91
N GLU A 276 10.60 -8.66 11.53
CA GLU A 276 10.72 -7.20 11.47
C GLU A 276 9.97 -6.56 10.28
N ARG A 277 9.65 -7.36 9.25
CA ARG A 277 9.01 -6.88 8.02
C ARG A 277 7.49 -7.04 8.10
N GLY A 278 6.75 -5.95 7.98
CA GLY A 278 5.30 -5.95 7.92
C GLY A 278 4.79 -5.53 6.54
N PHE A 279 3.73 -6.16 6.05
CA PHE A 279 3.07 -5.72 4.81
C PHE A 279 2.57 -4.28 4.94
N SER A 280 2.82 -3.46 3.92
CA SER A 280 2.43 -2.04 3.88
C SER A 280 1.54 -1.67 2.70
N ALA A 281 1.50 -2.47 1.64
CA ALA A 281 0.55 -2.30 0.54
C ALA A 281 0.43 -3.60 -0.26
N LEU A 282 -0.64 -3.74 -1.04
CA LEU A 282 -0.78 -4.83 -2.00
C LEU A 282 -1.61 -4.41 -3.22
N ASP A 283 -1.33 -5.02 -4.35
CA ASP A 283 -2.18 -4.95 -5.54
C ASP A 283 -2.18 -6.30 -6.28
N PHE A 284 -3.20 -6.54 -7.10
CA PHE A 284 -3.30 -7.71 -7.95
C PHE A 284 -2.51 -7.50 -9.23
N ILE A 285 -1.76 -8.53 -9.65
CA ILE A 285 -1.04 -8.47 -10.92
C ILE A 285 -2.08 -8.57 -12.05
N PRO A 286 -2.16 -7.58 -12.97
CA PRO A 286 -3.15 -7.59 -14.04
C PRO A 286 -3.05 -8.83 -14.94
N ASN A 287 -4.18 -9.24 -15.52
CA ASN A 287 -4.28 -10.40 -16.41
C ASN A 287 -3.91 -11.73 -15.73
N THR A 288 -4.16 -11.85 -14.42
CA THR A 288 -3.96 -13.08 -13.63
C THR A 288 -5.24 -13.57 -12.96
N ASP A 289 -6.41 -13.01 -13.32
CA ASP A 289 -7.69 -13.18 -12.61
C ASP A 289 -7.58 -12.91 -11.11
N ASP A 290 -6.73 -11.96 -10.70
CA ASP A 290 -6.41 -11.66 -9.30
C ASP A 290 -5.86 -12.86 -8.52
N LYS A 291 -5.24 -13.84 -9.21
CA LYS A 291 -4.63 -15.02 -8.60
C LYS A 291 -3.19 -14.80 -8.14
N LEU A 292 -2.51 -13.78 -8.67
CA LEU A 292 -1.17 -13.39 -8.29
C LEU A 292 -1.19 -11.98 -7.68
N MET A 293 -0.46 -11.82 -6.59
CA MET A 293 -0.36 -10.57 -5.85
C MET A 293 1.08 -10.09 -5.84
N ILE A 294 1.25 -8.78 -5.92
CA ILE A 294 2.48 -8.09 -5.53
C ILE A 294 2.18 -7.34 -4.23
N ALA A 295 3.11 -7.42 -3.27
CA ALA A 295 2.95 -6.73 -1.99
C ALA A 295 4.23 -6.03 -1.58
N LEU A 296 4.07 -4.89 -0.92
CA LEU A 296 5.14 -4.18 -0.25
C LEU A 296 5.24 -4.64 1.20
N LYS A 297 6.48 -4.70 1.70
CA LYS A 297 6.77 -4.83 3.12
C LYS A 297 7.72 -3.71 3.54
N THR A 298 7.54 -3.22 4.75
CA THR A 298 8.45 -2.25 5.35
C THR A 298 8.98 -2.75 6.69
N GLU A 299 10.23 -2.38 6.96
CA GLU A 299 10.96 -2.62 8.20
C GLU A 299 11.19 -1.26 8.86
N GLU A 300 10.79 -1.13 10.11
CA GLU A 300 11.04 0.05 10.95
C GLU A 300 11.71 -0.42 12.23
N MET A 301 13.01 -0.22 12.32
CA MET A 301 13.83 -0.59 13.47
C MET A 301 14.50 0.67 14.01
N GLY A 302 13.92 1.25 15.06
CA GLY A 302 14.33 2.56 15.55
C GLY A 302 14.12 3.66 14.50
N ARG A 303 15.21 4.26 13.99
CA ARG A 303 15.17 5.31 12.94
C ARG A 303 15.41 4.78 11.52
N ALA A 304 15.87 3.54 11.38
CA ALA A 304 16.18 2.98 10.07
C ALA A 304 14.89 2.43 9.43
N THR A 305 14.66 2.81 8.17
CA THR A 305 13.57 2.25 7.37
C THR A 305 14.11 1.56 6.13
N LYS A 306 13.48 0.45 5.76
CA LYS A 306 13.75 -0.29 4.52
C LYS A 306 12.43 -0.78 3.95
N SER A 307 12.39 -0.90 2.63
CA SER A 307 11.24 -1.45 1.92
C SER A 307 11.64 -2.64 1.06
N TYR A 308 10.68 -3.54 0.87
CA TYR A 308 10.83 -4.74 0.08
C TYR A 308 9.56 -4.95 -0.72
N PHE A 309 9.65 -5.69 -1.82
CA PHE A 309 8.49 -6.23 -2.52
C PHE A 309 8.60 -7.74 -2.67
N THR A 310 7.46 -8.42 -2.74
CA THR A 310 7.36 -9.87 -2.92
C THR A 310 6.19 -10.20 -3.84
N VAL A 311 6.25 -11.35 -4.51
CA VAL A 311 5.16 -11.87 -5.35
C VAL A 311 4.77 -13.27 -4.89
N PHE A 312 3.48 -13.51 -4.73
CA PHE A 312 2.94 -14.79 -4.29
C PHE A 312 1.55 -15.04 -4.86
N SER A 313 1.13 -16.31 -4.87
CA SER A 313 -0.20 -16.74 -5.31
C SER A 313 -1.21 -16.85 -4.16
N LEU A 314 -2.50 -16.97 -4.49
CA LEU A 314 -3.61 -17.10 -3.51
C LEU A 314 -3.47 -18.24 -2.49
N ASN A 315 -2.76 -19.32 -2.83
CA ASN A 315 -2.50 -20.43 -1.92
C ASN A 315 -1.29 -20.20 -1.00
N GLY A 316 -0.65 -19.02 -1.05
CA GLY A 316 0.49 -18.66 -0.21
C GLY A 316 1.85 -19.10 -0.75
N THR A 317 1.91 -19.63 -1.99
CA THR A 317 3.19 -19.98 -2.63
C THR A 317 3.93 -18.71 -3.03
N VAL A 318 5.12 -18.52 -2.49
CA VAL A 318 6.01 -17.40 -2.84
C VAL A 318 6.65 -17.68 -4.19
N LEU A 319 6.37 -16.83 -5.17
CA LEU A 319 6.95 -16.90 -6.52
C LEU A 319 8.22 -16.04 -6.62
N LEU A 320 8.26 -14.94 -5.87
CA LEU A 320 9.42 -14.08 -5.73
C LEU A 320 9.62 -13.74 -4.25
N PRO A 321 10.72 -14.18 -3.61
CA PRO A 321 11.01 -13.81 -2.23
C PRO A 321 11.25 -12.31 -2.11
N ASP A 322 11.23 -11.78 -0.89
CA ASP A 322 11.43 -10.36 -0.60
C ASP A 322 12.66 -9.80 -1.35
N GLN A 323 12.41 -8.91 -2.29
CA GLN A 323 13.43 -8.13 -2.98
C GLN A 323 13.50 -6.77 -2.32
N LYS A 324 14.68 -6.40 -1.81
CA LYS A 324 14.89 -5.09 -1.22
C LYS A 324 14.70 -4.02 -2.29
N LEU A 325 13.84 -3.05 -2.01
CA LEU A 325 13.84 -1.79 -2.75
C LEU A 325 15.05 -1.01 -2.22
N ASP A 326 15.99 -0.70 -3.11
CA ASP A 326 17.09 0.18 -2.75
C ASP A 326 16.51 1.57 -2.45
N ASP A 327 17.14 2.29 -1.51
CA ASP A 327 16.72 3.51 -0.80
C ASP A 327 16.34 3.32 0.69
N HIS A 328 16.77 4.24 1.57
CA HIS A 328 16.45 4.30 3.01
C HIS A 328 15.02 4.81 3.30
N TYR A 329 14.08 4.32 2.50
CA TYR A 329 12.78 4.91 2.27
C TYR A 329 11.68 3.89 2.54
N LYS A 330 10.63 4.33 3.23
CA LYS A 330 9.43 3.54 3.52
C LYS A 330 8.40 3.71 2.40
N PHE A 331 8.16 2.65 1.62
CA PHE A 331 7.15 2.61 0.57
C PHE A 331 5.86 1.97 1.10
N GLU A 332 4.77 2.71 0.99
CA GLU A 332 3.47 2.34 1.61
C GLU A 332 2.31 2.34 0.63
N GLY A 333 2.55 2.59 -0.66
CA GLY A 333 1.52 2.48 -1.69
C GLY A 333 2.08 1.75 -2.91
N ILE A 334 1.28 0.85 -3.48
CA ILE A 334 1.55 0.21 -4.76
C ILE A 334 0.25 0.15 -5.55
N CYS A 335 0.30 0.61 -6.81
CA CYS A 335 -0.84 0.54 -7.70
C CYS A 335 -0.39 0.42 -9.16
N PHE A 336 -1.09 -0.42 -9.93
CA PHE A 336 -0.99 -0.44 -11.39
C PHE A 336 -1.83 0.70 -12.01
N VAL A 337 -1.22 1.54 -12.84
CA VAL A 337 -1.91 2.62 -13.58
C VAL A 337 -1.82 2.47 -15.09
#